data_AF-A0A109GK63-F1
#
_entry.id   AF-A0A109GK63-F1
#
_cell.length_a   1.000
_cell.length_b   1.000
_cell.length_c   1.000
_cell.angle_alpha   90.00
_cell.angle_beta   90.00
_cell.angle_gamma   90.00
#
_symmetry.space_group_name_H-M   'P 1'
#
loop_
_entity.id
_entity.type
_entity.pdbx_description
1 polymer ?
#
loop_
_entity_poly.entity_id
_entity_poly.type
_entity_poly.pdbx_seq_one_letter_code
_entity_poly.pdbx_strand_id
1 'polypeptide(L)'
;MEFLAIIMYSKGSKRLMEIKQNPYWQVNGMKVRLADLEPGKLFRFGDTIGFKSEYWTGGAVEAFIVGSGEMFWGGTSAAKERRELMVEPINLKELV
;
A
#
# COMPACT_ATOMS: atom_id res chain seq x y z
N MET A 1 -20.90 -3.83 7.63
CA MET A 1 -20.71 -2.82 6.58
C MET A 1 -21.79 -1.78 6.79
N GLU A 2 -21.44 -0.62 7.31
CA GLU A 2 -22.39 0.46 7.50
C GLU A 2 -22.24 1.46 6.36
N PHE A 3 -23.32 1.69 5.63
CA PHE A 3 -23.38 2.71 4.59
C PHE A 3 -23.94 3.98 5.21
N LEU A 4 -23.23 5.09 5.06
CA LEU A 4 -23.76 6.39 5.47
C LEU A 4 -24.68 6.92 4.36
N ALA A 5 -26.00 6.81 4.55
CA ALA A 5 -26.99 7.38 3.64
C ALA A 5 -27.38 8.79 4.09
N ILE A 6 -27.08 9.81 3.29
CA ILE A 6 -27.58 11.18 3.52
C ILE A 6 -28.82 11.39 2.65
N ILE A 7 -29.98 11.63 3.28
CA ILE A 7 -31.23 11.95 2.57
C ILE A 7 -31.30 13.47 2.37
N MET A 8 -31.15 13.93 1.12
CA MET A 8 -31.44 15.31 0.76
C MET A 8 -32.86 15.44 0.18
N TYR A 9 -33.59 16.46 0.62
CA TYR A 9 -34.93 16.78 0.12
C TYR A 9 -34.86 17.96 -0.86
N SER A 10 -35.36 17.78 -2.09
CA SER A 10 -35.60 18.86 -3.03
C SER A 10 -37.01 18.72 -3.63
N LYS A 11 -37.76 19.84 -3.63
CA LYS A 11 -39.15 20.02 -4.06
C LYS A 11 -39.87 18.75 -4.55
N GLY A 12 -40.36 17.97 -3.58
CA GLY A 12 -41.37 16.93 -3.82
C GLY A 12 -40.88 15.59 -4.38
N SER A 13 -39.58 15.37 -4.62
CA SER A 13 -39.08 14.09 -5.11
C SER A 13 -37.95 13.54 -4.22
N LYS A 14 -38.20 12.39 -3.59
CA LYS A 14 -37.19 11.64 -2.84
C LYS A 14 -36.32 10.89 -3.84
N ARG A 15 -35.07 11.29 -4.00
CA ARG A 15 -34.09 10.53 -4.77
C ARG A 15 -33.00 10.02 -3.83
N LEU A 16 -32.95 8.71 -3.63
CA LEU A 16 -31.77 8.07 -3.05
C LEU A 16 -30.62 8.24 -4.05
N MET A 17 -29.59 8.98 -3.67
CA MET A 17 -28.31 8.92 -4.35
C MET A 17 -27.41 8.00 -3.54
N GLU A 18 -27.01 6.89 -4.17
CA GLU A 18 -25.93 6.05 -3.68
C GLU A 18 -24.61 6.77 -3.96
N ILE A 19 -23.93 7.23 -2.91
CA ILE A 19 -22.59 7.80 -3.04
C ILE A 19 -21.64 6.60 -3.22
N LYS A 20 -21.02 6.47 -4.40
CA LYS A 20 -19.87 5.57 -4.58
C LYS A 20 -18.73 6.09 -3.70
N GLN A 21 -18.07 5.19 -2.96
CA GLN A 21 -17.06 5.50 -1.92
C GLN A 21 -16.11 6.67 -2.27
N ASN A 22 -15.99 7.61 -1.32
CA ASN A 22 -15.13 8.80 -1.31
C ASN A 22 -13.62 8.44 -1.34
N PRO A 23 -12.76 9.05 -2.18
CA PRO A 23 -11.32 8.77 -2.24
C PRO A 23 -10.48 9.12 -0.99
N TYR A 24 -11.11 9.62 0.09
CA TYR A 24 -10.48 9.89 1.40
C TYR A 24 -10.76 8.83 2.47
N TRP A 25 -11.24 7.64 2.10
CA TRP A 25 -11.17 6.49 3.00
C TRP A 25 -9.71 6.07 3.16
N GLN A 26 -9.13 6.19 4.36
CA GLN A 26 -7.89 5.48 4.68
C GLN A 26 -8.14 3.99 4.47
N VAL A 27 -7.54 3.43 3.43
CA VAL A 27 -7.46 1.99 3.23
C VAL A 27 -6.60 1.41 4.35
N ASN A 28 -7.25 0.81 5.34
CA ASN A 28 -6.56 -0.16 6.17
C ASN A 28 -5.99 -1.26 5.26
N GLY A 29 -4.67 -1.23 5.06
CA GLY A 29 -3.85 -2.43 4.94
C GLY A 29 -4.09 -3.36 3.75
N MET A 30 -4.30 -2.85 2.53
CA MET A 30 -4.09 -3.71 1.35
C MET A 30 -2.59 -3.95 1.19
N LYS A 31 -2.11 -5.03 1.80
CA LYS A 31 -0.76 -5.52 1.54
C LYS A 31 -0.66 -5.91 0.06
N VAL A 32 0.43 -5.52 -0.57
CA VAL A 32 0.76 -5.90 -1.95
C VAL A 32 1.98 -6.80 -1.93
N ARG A 33 2.16 -7.62 -2.95
CA ARG A 33 3.43 -8.33 -3.11
C ARG A 33 4.54 -7.32 -3.36
N LEU A 34 5.70 -7.54 -2.78
CA LEU A 34 6.87 -6.69 -2.98
C LEU A 34 7.25 -6.61 -4.46
N ALA A 35 7.02 -7.66 -5.24
CA ALA A 35 7.20 -7.64 -6.70
C ALA A 35 6.24 -6.68 -7.42
N ASP A 36 5.00 -6.54 -6.95
CA ASP A 36 3.96 -5.72 -7.58
C ASP A 36 4.01 -4.25 -7.13
N LEU A 37 4.69 -3.95 -6.02
CA LEU A 37 4.91 -2.57 -5.58
C LEU A 37 5.65 -1.78 -6.66
N GLU A 38 5.22 -0.56 -6.97
CA GLU A 38 5.95 0.27 -7.95
C GLU A 38 7.38 0.57 -7.46
N PRO A 39 8.41 0.54 -8.33
CA PRO A 39 9.73 1.04 -8.01
C PRO A 39 9.72 2.48 -7.47
N GLY A 40 10.65 2.79 -6.58
CA GLY A 40 10.75 4.12 -5.98
C GLY A 40 9.78 4.38 -4.83
N LYS A 41 8.95 3.39 -4.45
CA LYS A 41 8.00 3.50 -3.33
C LYS A 41 8.58 3.00 -2.03
N LEU A 42 8.08 3.60 -0.94
CA LEU A 42 8.29 3.12 0.41
C LEU A 42 7.26 2.06 0.78
N PHE A 43 7.66 1.15 1.66
CA PHE A 43 6.81 0.13 2.22
C PHE A 43 7.13 -0.14 3.69
N ARG A 44 6.16 -0.69 4.41
CA ARG A 44 6.32 -1.24 5.76
C ARG A 44 6.23 -2.76 5.72
N PHE A 45 7.11 -3.40 6.48
CA PHE A 45 7.09 -4.83 6.74
C PHE A 45 7.38 -5.07 8.23
N GLY A 46 6.32 -5.33 9.01
CA GLY A 46 6.43 -5.32 10.47
C GLY A 46 6.90 -3.94 10.96
N ASP A 47 7.96 -3.92 11.76
CA ASP A 47 8.58 -2.68 12.26
C ASP A 47 9.63 -2.09 11.32
N THR A 48 9.86 -2.71 10.16
CA THR A 48 10.85 -2.25 9.18
C THR A 48 10.21 -1.37 8.12
N ILE A 49 10.82 -0.23 7.85
CA ILE A 49 10.51 0.62 6.70
C ILE A 49 11.53 0.31 5.61
N GLY A 50 11.04 -0.01 4.41
CA GLY A 50 11.87 -0.30 3.26
C GLY A 50 11.58 0.61 2.08
N PHE A 51 12.55 0.71 1.18
CA PHE A 51 12.46 1.37 -0.10
C PHE A 51 12.69 0.34 -1.21
N LYS A 52 11.78 0.24 -2.18
CA LYS A 52 11.95 -0.63 -3.35
C LYS A 52 12.69 0.13 -4.46
N SER A 53 13.80 -0.42 -4.94
CA SER A 53 14.51 0.14 -6.10
C SER A 53 13.90 -0.33 -7.43
N GLU A 54 14.36 0.23 -8.54
CA GLU A 54 14.00 -0.23 -9.89
C GLU A 54 14.73 -1.50 -10.32
N TYR A 55 15.80 -1.87 -9.61
CA TYR A 55 16.73 -2.91 -10.03
C TYR A 55 16.37 -4.29 -9.47
N TRP A 56 16.86 -5.31 -10.18
CA TRP A 56 16.67 -6.72 -9.84
C TRP A 56 18.03 -7.41 -9.90
N THR A 57 18.43 -8.05 -8.81
CA THR A 57 19.76 -8.68 -8.69
C THR A 57 19.60 -10.16 -8.47
N GLY A 58 20.12 -10.98 -9.40
CA GLY A 58 19.94 -12.44 -9.36
C GLY A 58 18.46 -12.86 -9.39
N GLY A 59 17.61 -12.02 -9.99
CA GLY A 59 16.16 -12.17 -10.00
C GLY A 59 15.46 -11.69 -8.72
N ALA A 60 16.13 -11.39 -7.61
CA ALA A 60 15.44 -10.82 -6.45
C ALA A 60 15.11 -9.35 -6.70
N VAL A 61 13.97 -8.88 -6.17
CA VAL A 61 13.70 -7.45 -6.06
C VAL A 61 14.75 -6.83 -5.15
N GLU A 62 15.36 -5.75 -5.60
CA GLU A 62 16.27 -4.97 -4.78
C GLU A 62 15.48 -3.96 -3.95
N ALA A 63 15.67 -4.03 -2.63
CA ALA A 63 15.01 -3.18 -1.67
C ALA A 63 15.96 -2.93 -0.50
N PHE A 64 15.86 -1.76 0.12
CA PHE A 64 16.77 -1.31 1.16
C PHE A 64 16.01 -0.87 2.41
N ILE A 65 16.58 -1.11 3.58
CA ILE A 65 16.04 -0.66 4.86
C ILE A 65 16.29 0.85 4.99
N VAL A 66 15.23 1.60 5.21
CA VAL A 66 15.32 3.04 5.46
C VAL A 66 15.91 3.25 6.85
N GLY A 67 16.99 4.03 6.92
CA GLY A 67 17.74 4.30 8.15
C GLY A 67 19.12 3.66 8.15
N SER A 68 19.23 2.35 7.88
CA SER A 68 20.53 1.65 7.84
C SER A 68 21.16 1.59 6.45
N GLY A 69 20.35 1.60 5.39
CA GLY A 69 20.81 1.43 4.01
C GLY A 69 21.14 -0.02 3.64
N GLU A 70 20.94 -0.97 4.55
CA GLU A 70 21.18 -2.39 4.29
C GLU A 70 20.14 -2.97 3.33
N MET A 71 20.52 -4.04 2.63
CA MET A 71 19.60 -4.78 1.77
C MET A 71 18.48 -5.40 2.61
N PHE A 72 17.24 -5.21 2.17
CA PHE A 72 16.06 -5.82 2.78
C PHE A 72 15.87 -7.26 2.27
N TRP A 73 16.07 -8.23 3.17
CA TRP A 73 15.90 -9.66 2.87
C TRP A 73 14.52 -10.20 3.25
N GLY A 74 13.80 -9.51 4.14
CA GLY A 74 12.48 -9.91 4.63
C GLY A 74 12.42 -11.31 5.25
N GLY A 75 13.54 -11.78 5.81
CA GLY A 75 13.66 -13.13 6.40
C GLY A 75 13.77 -14.27 5.39
N THR A 76 14.01 -13.98 4.10
CA THR A 76 14.08 -15.00 3.03
C THR A 76 15.45 -14.99 2.34
N SER A 77 15.95 -16.18 2.02
CA SER A 77 17.20 -16.34 1.25
C SER A 77 16.94 -16.58 -0.25
N ALA A 78 15.72 -16.98 -0.63
CA ALA A 78 15.38 -17.26 -2.02
C ALA A 78 14.76 -16.04 -2.73
N ALA A 79 15.25 -15.75 -3.95
CA ALA A 79 14.76 -14.64 -4.77
C ALA A 79 13.25 -14.71 -5.05
N LYS A 80 12.71 -15.92 -5.25
CA LYS A 80 11.28 -16.13 -5.49
C LYS A 80 10.44 -15.80 -4.28
N GLU A 81 10.84 -16.24 -3.09
CA GLU A 81 10.10 -15.98 -1.85
C GLU A 81 10.09 -14.49 -1.50
N ARG A 82 11.21 -13.79 -1.74
CA ARG A 82 11.29 -12.34 -1.52
C ARG A 82 10.28 -11.55 -2.35
N ARG A 83 10.04 -11.96 -3.60
CA ARG A 83 9.07 -11.30 -4.50
C ARG A 83 7.63 -11.39 -3.97
N GLU A 84 7.31 -12.49 -3.31
CA GLU A 84 5.97 -12.78 -2.79
C GLU A 84 5.73 -12.20 -1.39
N LEU A 85 6.71 -11.52 -0.78
CA LEU A 85 6.54 -10.86 0.51
C LEU A 85 5.42 -9.83 0.45
N MET A 86 4.47 -9.93 1.39
CA MET A 86 3.34 -9.02 1.48
C MET A 86 3.73 -7.79 2.30
N VAL A 87 3.80 -6.63 1.66
CA VAL A 87 4.23 -5.35 2.24
C VAL A 87 3.12 -4.31 2.21
N GLU A 88 3.14 -3.38 3.15
CA GLU A 88 2.19 -2.26 3.21
C GLU A 88 2.78 -1.04 2.51
N PRO A 89 2.21 -0.56 1.39
CA PRO A 89 2.69 0.66 0.75
C PRO A 89 2.57 1.87 1.68
N ILE A 90 3.58 2.73 1.72
CA ILE A 90 3.56 3.98 2.49
C ILE A 90 3.43 5.15 1.52
N ASN A 91 2.42 6.00 1.73
CA ASN A 91 2.27 7.25 0.99
C ASN A 91 2.79 8.42 1.82
N LEU A 92 3.86 9.09 1.36
CA LEU A 92 4.48 10.20 2.08
C LEU A 92 3.54 11.40 2.28
N LYS A 93 2.50 11.56 1.46
CA LYS A 93 1.49 12.61 1.64
C LYS A 93 0.66 12.43 2.92
N GLU A 94 0.68 11.25 3.53
CA GLU A 94 -0.02 10.95 4.77
C GLU A 94 0.88 11.18 6.01
N LEU A 95 2.14 11.53 5.82
CA LEU A 95 3.14 11.70 6.87
C LEU A 95 3.45 13.17 7.21
N VAL A 96 2.87 14.13 6.47
CA VAL A 96 3.10 15.58 6.63
C VAL A 96 1.79 16.32 6.85
#